data_AF-A0A377DKB1-F1
#
_entry.id   AF-A0A377DKB1-F1
#
_cell.length_a   1.000
_cell.length_b   1.000
_cell.length_c   1.000
_cell.angle_alpha   90.00
_cell.angle_beta   90.00
_cell.angle_gamma   90.00
#
_symmetry.space_group_name_H-M   'P 1'
#
loop_
_entity.id
_entity.type
_entity.pdbx_description
1 polymer ?
#
loop_
_entity_poly.entity_id
_entity_poly.type
_entity_poly.pdbx_seq_one_letter_code
_entity_poly.pdbx_strand_id
1 'polypeptide(L)'
;MKSLFKVTLLATTMAVALHAPITFAAEAAKPATAADSKAAFKNDDQKSAYALGASLGRYMENSLKEQEKLGIKLDKDQLIAGVQDAFADKSKLSDQEIEQTLQAFEARVKSSAQAKMEKDAADNEAKGKEYREKICQRERCENLFNWSGLSGSRSR
;
A
#
# COMPACT_ATOMS: atom_id res chain seq x y z
N MET A 1 6.99 -11.72 -44.00
CA MET A 1 7.75 -10.48 -44.27
C MET A 1 6.91 -9.27 -43.87
N LYS A 2 7.56 -8.27 -43.23
CA LYS A 2 7.09 -6.89 -42.95
C LYS A 2 6.21 -6.76 -41.70
N SER A 3 6.81 -6.61 -40.51
CA SER A 3 7.30 -5.34 -39.93
C SER A 3 6.22 -4.62 -39.13
N LEU A 4 6.14 -4.91 -37.82
CA LEU A 4 5.52 -3.99 -36.83
C LEU A 4 6.37 -3.80 -35.56
N PHE A 5 7.60 -4.35 -35.50
CA PHE A 5 8.57 -4.12 -34.41
C PHE A 5 9.33 -2.79 -34.53
N LYS A 6 8.69 -1.73 -35.04
CA LYS A 6 9.36 -0.45 -35.33
C LYS A 6 8.73 0.75 -34.62
N VAL A 7 8.24 0.64 -33.39
CA VAL A 7 7.89 1.84 -32.59
C VAL A 7 8.03 1.59 -31.09
N THR A 8 9.27 1.51 -30.60
CA THR A 8 9.71 1.74 -29.20
C THR A 8 11.19 1.42 -29.24
N LEU A 9 12.13 2.32 -29.03
CA LEU A 9 12.23 3.23 -27.92
C LEU A 9 13.26 4.28 -28.32
N LEU A 10 12.82 5.53 -28.46
CA LEU A 10 13.70 6.66 -28.71
C LEU A 10 14.61 6.82 -27.48
N ALA A 11 15.89 6.50 -27.64
CA ALA A 11 16.94 6.84 -26.70
C ALA A 11 17.20 8.35 -26.78
N THR A 12 16.96 9.08 -25.69
CA THR A 12 17.38 10.48 -25.52
C THR A 12 17.51 10.74 -24.01
N THR A 13 18.64 10.36 -23.42
CA THR A 13 19.69 11.27 -22.94
C THR A 13 19.18 12.37 -21.99
N MET A 14 19.10 12.08 -20.70
CA MET A 14 19.40 13.11 -19.69
C MET A 14 20.90 13.05 -19.39
N ALA A 15 21.58 14.10 -19.84
CA ALA A 15 23.01 14.30 -19.70
C ALA A 15 23.39 14.57 -18.24
N VAL A 16 24.50 13.96 -17.88
CA VAL A 16 25.32 14.21 -16.70
C VAL A 16 25.77 15.68 -16.69
N ALA A 17 25.57 16.35 -15.56
CA ALA A 17 26.34 17.53 -15.17
C ALA A 17 27.20 17.15 -13.96
N LEU A 18 28.52 17.07 -14.21
CA LEU A 18 29.69 17.18 -13.32
C LEU A 18 29.48 16.79 -11.85
N HIS A 19 30.21 15.83 -11.29
CA HIS A 19 31.65 15.93 -11.04
C HIS A 19 32.38 14.60 -11.29
N ALA A 20 33.44 14.65 -12.11
CA ALA A 20 34.45 13.59 -12.23
C ALA A 20 35.55 13.80 -11.15
N PRO A 21 36.43 12.82 -10.83
CA PRO A 21 37.19 12.05 -11.80
C PRO A 21 36.93 10.54 -11.79
N ILE A 22 37.13 10.02 -12.99
CA ILE A 22 37.21 8.62 -13.39
C ILE A 22 38.39 7.93 -12.70
N THR A 23 38.15 6.76 -12.12
CA THR A 23 39.14 5.66 -12.07
C THR A 23 38.44 4.34 -12.36
N PHE A 24 38.63 3.81 -13.57
CA PHE A 24 38.47 2.38 -13.85
C PHE A 24 39.62 1.63 -13.18
N ALA A 25 39.32 0.74 -12.24
CA ALA A 25 40.20 -0.34 -11.83
C ALA A 25 39.37 -1.42 -11.13
N ALA A 26 39.69 -2.67 -11.42
CA ALA A 26 39.19 -3.84 -10.73
C ALA A 26 39.44 -3.76 -9.20
N GLU A 27 38.81 -4.71 -8.49
CA GLU A 27 39.02 -5.07 -7.08
C GLU A 27 37.93 -4.60 -6.10
N ALA A 28 37.50 -5.58 -5.31
CA ALA A 28 36.76 -5.47 -4.05
C ALA A 28 35.25 -5.18 -4.13
N ALA A 29 34.49 -6.28 -4.20
CA ALA A 29 33.20 -6.38 -3.54
C ALA A 29 33.30 -5.79 -2.12
N LYS A 30 32.76 -4.58 -1.94
CA LYS A 30 32.61 -3.97 -0.62
C LYS A 30 31.41 -4.64 0.06
N PRO A 31 31.58 -5.29 1.22
CA PRO A 31 30.46 -5.87 1.93
C PRO A 31 29.52 -4.74 2.35
N ALA A 32 28.26 -4.86 1.95
CA ALA A 32 27.18 -4.07 2.54
C ALA A 32 27.27 -4.26 4.06
N THR A 33 27.34 -3.15 4.77
CA THR A 33 27.35 -3.04 6.22
C THR A 33 26.28 -3.97 6.79
N ALA A 34 26.75 -5.11 7.30
CA ALA A 34 25.94 -6.04 8.06
C ALA A 34 25.46 -5.30 9.29
N ALA A 35 24.18 -4.93 9.29
CA ALA A 35 23.49 -4.58 10.51
C ALA A 35 23.71 -5.73 11.51
N ASP A 36 24.34 -5.40 12.63
CA ASP A 36 24.68 -6.28 13.75
C ASP A 36 23.54 -7.26 14.05
N SER A 37 23.62 -8.43 13.44
CA SER A 37 22.65 -9.49 13.61
C SER A 37 23.11 -10.31 14.80
N LYS A 38 22.52 -10.03 15.96
CA LYS A 38 22.64 -10.84 17.18
C LYS A 38 22.09 -12.28 17.03
N ALA A 39 21.61 -12.64 15.83
CA ALA A 39 21.29 -14.00 15.44
C ALA A 39 22.51 -14.61 14.72
N ALA A 40 23.22 -15.49 15.40
CA ALA A 40 24.31 -16.28 14.82
C ALA A 40 23.72 -17.30 13.83
N PHE A 41 23.35 -16.86 12.63
CA PHE A 41 23.02 -17.74 11.53
C PHE A 41 24.27 -18.55 11.16
N LYS A 42 24.13 -19.88 11.02
CA LYS A 42 25.28 -20.77 10.80
C LYS A 42 25.81 -20.74 9.36
N ASN A 43 24.99 -20.31 8.40
CA ASN A 43 25.35 -20.18 6.99
C ASN A 43 24.40 -19.21 6.27
N ASP A 44 24.73 -18.86 5.02
CA ASP A 44 23.95 -17.93 4.20
C ASP A 44 22.55 -18.45 3.86
N ASP A 45 22.38 -19.78 3.77
CA ASP A 45 21.06 -20.40 3.53
C ASP A 45 20.11 -20.13 4.70
N GLN A 46 20.58 -20.23 5.95
CA GLN A 46 19.79 -19.91 7.14
C GLN A 46 19.39 -18.43 7.18
N LYS A 47 20.31 -17.55 6.80
CA LYS A 47 20.05 -16.10 6.74
C LYS A 47 19.05 -15.77 5.64
N SER A 48 19.17 -16.41 4.47
CA SER A 48 18.27 -16.23 3.33
C SER A 48 16.87 -16.75 3.61
N ALA A 49 16.76 -17.94 4.20
CA ALA A 49 15.48 -18.51 4.63
C ALA A 49 14.76 -17.62 5.66
N TYR A 50 15.50 -17.13 6.66
CA TYR A 50 14.95 -16.19 7.64
C TYR A 50 14.50 -14.88 6.99
N ALA A 51 15.29 -14.30 6.09
CA ALA A 51 14.94 -13.07 5.39
C ALA A 51 13.69 -13.23 4.52
N LEU A 52 13.55 -14.35 3.82
CA LEU A 52 12.34 -14.69 3.05
C LEU A 52 11.11 -14.79 3.97
N GLY A 53 11.20 -15.54 5.06
CA GLY A 53 10.13 -15.68 6.04
C GLY A 53 9.73 -14.34 6.67
N ALA A 54 10.71 -13.51 7.05
CA ALA A 54 10.46 -12.19 7.60
C ALA A 54 9.80 -11.24 6.59
N SER A 55 10.17 -11.33 5.31
CA SER A 55 9.54 -10.55 4.23
C SER A 55 8.08 -10.92 4.03
N LEU A 56 7.77 -12.22 3.94
CA LEU A 56 6.40 -12.74 3.87
C LEU A 56 5.57 -12.36 5.10
N GLY A 57 6.13 -12.52 6.30
CA GLY A 57 5.46 -12.13 7.54
C GLY A 57 5.13 -10.64 7.57
N ARG A 58 6.04 -9.77 7.12
CA ARG A 58 5.81 -8.32 7.06
C ARG A 58 4.76 -7.95 6.00
N TYR A 59 4.71 -8.66 4.89
CA TYR A 59 3.63 -8.51 3.91
C TYR A 59 2.27 -8.88 4.52
N MET A 60 2.16 -10.04 5.17
CA MET A 60 0.94 -10.48 5.85
C MET A 60 0.52 -9.51 6.96
N GLU A 61 1.47 -9.00 7.75
CA GLU A 61 1.19 -8.01 8.79
C GLU A 61 0.58 -6.73 8.23
N ASN A 62 1.08 -6.25 7.08
CA ASN A 62 0.51 -5.08 6.42
C ASN A 62 -0.92 -5.34 5.92
N SER A 63 -1.16 -6.51 5.32
CA SER A 63 -2.52 -6.92 4.91
C SER A 63 -3.48 -7.01 6.10
N LEU A 64 -3.03 -7.59 7.22
CA LEU A 64 -3.79 -7.68 8.47
C LEU A 64 -4.12 -6.29 9.03
N LYS A 65 -3.18 -5.34 8.97
CA LYS A 65 -3.42 -3.95 9.40
C LYS A 65 -4.49 -3.26 8.55
N GLU A 66 -4.47 -3.46 7.23
CA GLU A 66 -5.53 -2.92 6.36
C GLU A 66 -6.89 -3.54 6.68
N GLN A 67 -6.95 -4.85 6.93
CA GLN A 67 -8.19 -5.51 7.35
C GLN A 67 -8.66 -5.06 8.75
N GLU A 68 -7.72 -4.77 9.66
CA GLU A 68 -8.04 -4.23 10.99
C GLU A 68 -8.66 -2.83 10.90
N LYS A 69 -8.24 -1.99 9.94
CA LYS A 69 -8.91 -0.71 9.64
C LYS A 69 -10.36 -0.93 9.20
N LEU A 70 -10.66 -2.05 8.54
CA LEU A 70 -12.01 -2.47 8.17
C LEU A 70 -12.79 -3.11 9.33
N GLY A 71 -12.20 -3.20 10.53
CA GLY A 71 -12.81 -3.83 11.70
C GLY A 71 -12.68 -5.35 11.73
N ILE A 72 -11.88 -5.94 10.84
CA ILE A 72 -11.61 -7.37 10.81
C ILE A 72 -10.30 -7.64 11.54
N LYS A 73 -10.42 -8.24 12.73
CA LYS A 73 -9.28 -8.69 13.51
C LYS A 73 -9.10 -10.18 13.31
N LEU A 74 -8.02 -10.56 12.66
CA LEU A 74 -7.58 -11.94 12.58
C LEU A 74 -6.60 -12.24 13.72
N ASP A 75 -6.68 -13.46 14.23
CA ASP A 75 -5.74 -13.96 15.22
C ASP A 75 -4.40 -14.30 14.53
N LYS A 76 -3.35 -13.57 14.92
CA LYS A 76 -2.01 -13.75 14.37
C LYS A 76 -1.40 -15.09 14.77
N ASP A 77 -1.69 -15.58 15.96
CA ASP A 77 -1.14 -16.85 16.45
C ASP A 77 -1.73 -18.01 15.65
N GLN A 78 -3.03 -17.97 15.35
CA GLN A 78 -3.69 -18.97 14.48
C GLN A 78 -3.16 -18.92 13.05
N LEU A 79 -2.89 -17.72 12.52
CA LEU A 79 -2.34 -17.56 11.18
C LEU A 79 -0.91 -18.11 11.08
N ILE A 80 -0.06 -17.86 12.08
CA ILE A 80 1.28 -18.45 12.13
C ILE A 80 1.20 -19.97 12.31
N ALA A 81 0.29 -20.47 13.17
CA ALA A 81 0.05 -21.90 13.33
C ALA A 81 -0.41 -22.55 12.02
N GLY A 82 -1.33 -21.93 11.27
CA GLY A 82 -1.77 -22.41 9.97
C GLY A 82 -0.66 -22.47 8.93
N VAL A 83 0.22 -21.46 8.89
CA VAL A 83 1.41 -21.49 8.02
C VAL A 83 2.34 -22.64 8.43
N GLN A 84 2.63 -22.81 9.73
CA GLN A 84 3.48 -23.91 10.21
C GLN A 84 2.88 -25.28 9.91
N ASP A 85 1.59 -25.47 10.17
CA ASP A 85 0.87 -26.73 9.93
C ASP A 85 0.83 -27.06 8.43
N ALA A 86 0.63 -26.06 7.56
CA ALA A 86 0.66 -26.24 6.11
C ALA A 86 2.06 -26.62 5.60
N PHE A 87 3.12 -25.95 6.09
CA PHE A 87 4.51 -26.30 5.75
C PHE A 87 4.91 -27.70 6.26
N ALA A 88 4.22 -28.21 7.29
CA ALA A 88 4.46 -29.52 7.87
C ALA A 88 3.56 -30.63 7.29
N ASP A 89 2.74 -30.33 6.27
CA ASP A 89 1.71 -31.22 5.72
C ASP A 89 0.75 -31.78 6.78
N LYS A 90 0.52 -31.00 7.84
CA LYS A 90 -0.36 -31.33 8.99
C LYS A 90 -1.49 -30.32 9.15
N SER A 91 -1.90 -29.69 8.04
CA SER A 91 -3.01 -28.76 8.04
C SER A 91 -4.23 -29.39 8.70
N LYS A 92 -4.81 -28.66 9.66
CA LYS A 92 -6.05 -29.08 10.34
C LYS A 92 -7.27 -29.00 9.44
N LEU A 93 -7.15 -28.27 8.33
CA LEU A 93 -8.19 -28.09 7.32
C LEU A 93 -7.73 -28.76 6.02
N SER A 94 -8.65 -29.45 5.37
CA SER A 94 -8.46 -29.90 3.99
C SER A 94 -8.40 -28.70 3.03
N ASP A 95 -7.81 -28.88 1.85
CA ASP A 95 -7.72 -27.84 0.83
C ASP A 95 -9.10 -27.26 0.47
N GLN A 96 -10.13 -28.13 0.44
CA GLN A 96 -11.50 -27.72 0.18
C GLN A 96 -12.09 -26.83 1.30
N GLU A 97 -11.81 -27.16 2.57
CA GLU A 97 -12.24 -26.34 3.71
C GLU A 97 -11.50 -24.99 3.75
N ILE A 98 -10.22 -24.97 3.34
CA ILE A 98 -9.44 -23.74 3.20
C ILE A 98 -10.08 -22.85 2.14
N GLU A 99 -10.37 -23.37 0.95
CA GLU A 99 -11.01 -22.61 -0.13
C GLU A 99 -12.37 -22.04 0.30
N GLN A 100 -13.22 -22.86 0.91
CA GLN A 100 -14.52 -22.41 1.39
C GLN A 100 -14.40 -21.32 2.46
N THR A 101 -13.47 -21.49 3.40
CA THR A 101 -13.22 -20.51 4.46
C THR A 101 -12.69 -19.19 3.89
N LEU A 102 -11.78 -19.26 2.91
CA LEU A 102 -11.24 -18.08 2.24
C LEU A 102 -12.30 -17.33 1.44
N GLN A 103 -13.18 -18.02 0.73
CA GLN A 103 -14.31 -17.38 0.02
C GLN A 103 -15.25 -16.64 0.98
N ALA A 104 -15.61 -17.28 2.10
CA ALA A 104 -16.43 -16.65 3.13
C ALA A 104 -15.73 -15.43 3.75
N PHE A 105 -14.42 -15.53 3.94
CA PHE A 105 -13.59 -14.44 4.46
C PHE A 105 -13.53 -13.25 3.49
N GLU A 106 -13.29 -13.49 2.19
CA GLU A 106 -13.30 -12.46 1.16
C GLU A 106 -14.64 -11.72 1.09
N ALA A 107 -15.76 -12.46 1.15
CA ALA A 107 -17.09 -11.87 1.20
C ALA A 107 -17.26 -10.96 2.43
N ARG A 108 -16.77 -11.39 3.60
CA ARG A 108 -16.79 -10.59 4.83
C ARG A 108 -15.91 -9.35 4.73
N VAL A 109 -14.72 -9.46 4.15
CA VAL A 109 -13.80 -8.33 3.90
C VAL A 109 -14.46 -7.30 3.00
N LYS A 110 -15.06 -7.73 1.88
CA LYS A 110 -15.76 -6.85 0.95
C LYS A 110 -16.94 -6.14 1.61
N SER A 111 -17.75 -6.87 2.37
CA SER A 111 -18.89 -6.30 3.12
C SER A 111 -18.43 -5.27 4.15
N SER A 112 -17.37 -5.58 4.92
CA SER A 112 -16.81 -4.67 5.92
C SER A 112 -16.17 -3.44 5.28
N ALA A 113 -15.51 -3.61 4.13
CA ALA A 113 -14.99 -2.50 3.33
C ALA A 113 -16.10 -1.57 2.86
N GLN A 114 -17.18 -2.13 2.32
CA GLN A 114 -18.33 -1.33 1.86
C GLN A 114 -19.00 -0.58 3.02
N ALA A 115 -19.24 -1.25 4.15
CA ALA A 115 -19.81 -0.62 5.34
C ALA A 115 -18.91 0.52 5.87
N LYS A 116 -17.58 0.32 5.86
CA LYS A 116 -16.63 1.36 6.25
C LYS A 116 -16.65 2.53 5.25
N MET A 117 -16.69 2.27 3.95
CA MET A 117 -16.77 3.32 2.93
C MET A 117 -18.04 4.16 3.08
N GLU A 118 -19.19 3.54 3.31
CA GLU A 118 -20.45 4.24 3.54
C GLU A 118 -20.38 5.12 4.80
N LYS A 119 -19.81 4.58 5.88
CA LYS A 119 -19.59 5.34 7.12
C LYS A 119 -18.61 6.51 6.93
N ASP A 120 -17.46 6.25 6.29
CA ASP A 120 -16.44 7.26 6.04
C ASP A 120 -16.97 8.36 5.11
N ALA A 121 -17.82 8.01 4.13
CA ALA A 121 -18.49 8.99 3.26
C ALA A 121 -19.43 9.90 4.06
N ALA A 122 -20.26 9.33 4.94
CA ALA A 122 -21.15 10.12 5.81
C ALA A 122 -20.38 11.03 6.78
N ASP A 123 -19.33 10.49 7.42
CA ASP A 123 -18.46 11.25 8.34
C ASP A 123 -17.74 12.40 7.61
N ASN A 124 -17.28 12.17 6.39
CA ASN A 124 -16.60 13.18 5.57
C ASN A 124 -17.58 14.24 5.04
N GLU A 125 -18.81 13.88 4.67
CA GLU A 125 -19.83 14.85 4.29
C GLU A 125 -20.18 15.78 5.47
N ALA A 126 -20.36 15.21 6.68
CA ALA A 126 -20.63 15.96 7.89
C ALA A 126 -19.48 16.93 8.24
N LYS A 127 -18.24 16.42 8.28
CA LYS A 127 -17.04 17.27 8.50
C LYS A 127 -16.88 18.33 7.42
N GLY A 128 -17.20 18.01 6.17
CA GLY A 128 -17.16 18.96 5.06
C GLY A 128 -18.18 20.09 5.21
N LYS A 129 -19.40 19.79 5.68
CA LYS A 129 -20.42 20.81 6.00
C LYS A 129 -19.94 21.71 7.14
N GLU A 130 -19.48 21.11 8.24
CA GLU A 130 -18.99 21.86 9.40
C GLU A 130 -17.79 22.76 9.04
N TYR A 131 -16.87 22.27 8.20
CA TYR A 131 -15.73 23.06 7.72
C TYR A 131 -16.19 24.24 6.88
N ARG A 132 -17.12 24.04 5.93
CA ARG A 132 -17.68 25.12 5.09
C ARG A 132 -18.43 26.16 5.92
N GLU A 133 -19.20 25.73 6.91
CA GLU A 133 -19.90 26.63 7.83
C GLU A 133 -18.92 27.45 8.67
N LYS A 134 -17.88 26.82 9.24
CA LYS A 134 -16.81 27.51 9.98
C LYS A 134 -15.99 28.46 9.11
N ILE A 135 -15.76 28.12 7.85
CA ILE A 135 -15.09 29.01 6.89
C ILE A 135 -16.01 30.17 6.52
N CYS A 136 -17.30 29.96 6.24
CA CYS A 136 -18.23 31.05 5.94
C CYS A 136 -18.52 31.98 7.13
N GLN A 137 -18.31 31.51 8.35
CA GLN A 137 -18.34 32.38 9.54
C GLN A 137 -17.06 33.22 9.67
N ARG A 138 -15.92 32.71 9.19
CA ARG A 138 -14.60 33.37 9.30
C ARG A 138 -14.32 34.32 8.14
N GLU A 139 -14.62 33.89 6.92
CA GLU A 139 -14.62 34.70 5.70
C GLU A 139 -16.06 35.08 5.40
N ARG A 140 -16.34 36.38 5.38
CA ARG A 140 -17.68 36.90 5.14
C ARG A 140 -18.16 36.45 3.75
N CYS A 141 -18.98 35.40 3.70
CA CYS A 141 -19.57 34.84 2.46
C CYS A 141 -20.53 35.81 1.73
N GLU A 142 -20.57 37.10 2.11
CA GLU A 142 -21.34 38.16 1.45
C GLU A 142 -20.82 38.52 0.06
N ASN A 143 -19.52 38.37 -0.23
CA ASN A 143 -18.96 38.84 -1.50
C ASN A 143 -19.15 37.89 -2.70
N LEU A 144 -19.44 36.60 -2.48
CA LEU A 144 -19.74 35.66 -3.57
C LEU A 144 -21.17 35.80 -4.09
N PHE A 145 -22.13 36.16 -3.23
CA PHE A 145 -23.52 36.38 -3.63
C PHE A 145 -23.72 37.71 -4.38
N ASN A 146 -22.90 38.73 -4.06
CA ASN A 146 -22.97 40.04 -4.70
C ASN A 146 -22.35 40.04 -6.12
N TRP A 147 -21.38 39.16 -6.40
CA TRP A 147 -20.74 39.09 -7.73
C TRP A 147 -21.65 38.45 -8.79
N SER A 148 -22.48 37.47 -8.42
CA SER A 148 -23.50 36.90 -9.32
C SER A 148 -24.69 37.83 -9.58
N GLY A 149 -24.97 38.79 -8.69
CA GLY A 149 -26.00 39.82 -8.90
C GLY A 149 -25.54 40.98 -9.79
N LEU A 150 -24.24 41.31 -9.79
CA LEU A 150 -23.68 42.43 -10.55
C LEU A 150 -23.45 42.14 -12.04
N SER A 151 -23.39 40.87 -12.46
CA SER A 151 -23.24 40.51 -13.88
C SER A 151 -24.55 40.59 -14.69
N GLY A 152 -25.71 40.67 -14.02
CA GLY A 152 -27.03 40.74 -14.68
C GLY A 152 -27.53 42.16 -15.00
N SER A 153 -26.87 43.22 -14.50
CA SER A 153 -27.36 44.60 -14.62
C SER A 153 -26.53 45.50 -15.54
N ARG A 154 -25.59 44.92 -16.32
CA ARG A 154 -24.74 45.67 -17.28
C ARG A 154 -25.08 45.32 -18.73
N SER A 155 -26.38 45.23 -19.02
CA SER A 155 -26.93 45.11 -20.38
C SER A 155 -28.23 45.90 -20.46
N ARG A 156 -28.12 47.22 -20.38
CA ARG A 156 -29.07 48.20 -20.91
C ARG A 156 -28.33 49.50 -21.18
#